data_AF-A0A401W5F1-F1
#
_entry.id   AF-A0A401W5F1-F1
#
_cell.length_a   1.000
_cell.length_b   1.000
_cell.length_c   1.000
_cell.angle_alpha   90.00
_cell.angle_beta   90.00
_cell.angle_gamma   90.00
#
_symmetry.space_group_name_H-M   'P 1'
#
loop_
_entity.id
_entity.type
_entity.pdbx_description
1 polymer ?
#
loop_
_entity_poly.entity_id
_entity_poly.type
_entity_poly.pdbx_seq_one_letter_code
_entity_poly.pdbx_strand_id
1 'polypeptide(L)'
;MTVHPSLQPSIDAWSHSIEAISELVKPLVEGEWNRATDLPGWSVRDIVSHIIGLESEMLGDPRPIHSLPRDLYHVRTEFARRMELQVDVRRHHTGPEMTAELEYMVIRRARSLRNETRDPETVLRTPLGEDRTLAYALRQRAFDVWVHEQDLRHALNLPGNLDSPGAQLTRDLLLLALPKVVAKDAGAPADSAVVFDVGGALEFMRTVRVDAQGNGTIDESVSLGPAVTLAMDWETFFRLACGRVRPAAVAGQVKIDGDRPLADAVLEHFAITP
;
A
#
# COMPACT_ATOMS: atom_id res chain seq x y z
N MET A 1 22.87 -10.08 1.47
CA MET A 1 22.42 -9.67 0.12
C MET A 1 21.94 -10.91 -0.61
N THR A 2 20.81 -10.83 -1.30
CA THR A 2 20.34 -11.94 -2.16
C THR A 2 21.29 -12.14 -3.33
N VAL A 3 21.27 -13.32 -3.96
CA VAL A 3 22.02 -13.59 -5.20
C VAL A 3 21.41 -12.89 -6.42
N HIS A 4 20.21 -12.29 -6.29
CA HIS A 4 19.49 -11.59 -7.36
C HIS A 4 19.40 -10.08 -7.08
N PRO A 5 20.31 -9.25 -7.61
CA PRO A 5 20.35 -7.81 -7.31
C PRO A 5 19.05 -7.07 -7.61
N SER A 6 18.26 -7.53 -8.59
CA SER A 6 16.97 -6.93 -8.95
C SER A 6 15.89 -7.07 -7.87
N LEU A 7 15.99 -8.07 -6.98
CA LEU A 7 15.07 -8.24 -5.85
C LEU A 7 15.45 -7.37 -4.65
N GLN A 8 16.71 -6.94 -4.56
CA GLN A 8 17.26 -6.27 -3.39
C GLN A 8 16.50 -5.00 -2.98
N PRO A 9 16.06 -4.10 -3.90
CA PRO A 9 15.27 -2.92 -3.51
C PRO A 9 13.96 -3.28 -2.78
N SER A 10 13.28 -4.35 -3.21
CA SER A 10 12.05 -4.78 -2.55
C SER A 10 12.32 -5.47 -1.22
N ILE A 11 13.44 -6.20 -1.09
CA ILE A 11 13.89 -6.79 0.18
C ILE A 11 14.25 -5.69 1.19
N ASP A 12 14.96 -4.65 0.76
CA ASP A 12 15.35 -3.53 1.62
C ASP A 12 14.13 -2.74 2.08
N ALA A 13 13.21 -2.43 1.17
CA ALA A 13 11.93 -1.79 1.48
C ALA A 13 11.10 -2.60 2.49
N TRP A 14 10.97 -3.91 2.27
CA TRP A 14 10.29 -4.80 3.20
C TRP A 14 10.99 -4.83 4.57
N SER A 15 12.32 -5.01 4.59
CA SER A 15 13.09 -5.16 5.83
C SER A 15 13.03 -3.88 6.68
N HIS A 16 13.19 -2.72 6.04
CA HIS A 16 13.09 -1.44 6.73
C HIS A 16 11.70 -1.22 7.33
N SER A 17 10.65 -1.50 6.56
CA SER A 17 9.27 -1.27 7.01
C SER A 17 8.87 -2.23 8.12
N ILE A 18 9.23 -3.52 8.02
CA ILE A 18 8.87 -4.50 9.05
C ILE A 18 9.63 -4.32 10.37
N GLU A 19 10.88 -3.86 10.31
CA GLU A 19 11.65 -3.46 11.48
C GLU A 19 11.02 -2.23 12.14
N ALA A 20 10.64 -1.22 11.35
CA ALA A 20 9.92 -0.05 11.85
C ALA A 20 8.61 -0.42 12.54
N ILE A 21 7.81 -1.34 11.96
CA ILE A 21 6.59 -1.85 12.59
C ILE A 21 6.90 -2.54 13.91
N SER A 22 7.94 -3.38 13.96
CA SER A 22 8.34 -4.07 15.18
C SER A 22 8.68 -3.09 16.30
N GLU A 23 9.42 -2.02 15.99
CA GLU A 23 9.76 -0.96 16.95
C GLU A 23 8.55 -0.11 17.35
N LEU A 24 7.60 0.13 16.45
CA LEU A 24 6.35 0.85 16.75
C LEU A 24 5.48 0.10 17.76
N VAL A 25 5.38 -1.22 17.64
CA VAL A 25 4.41 -2.02 18.41
C VAL A 25 4.97 -2.56 19.73
N LYS A 26 6.30 -2.71 19.83
CA LYS A 26 7.00 -3.21 21.02
C LYS A 26 6.70 -2.44 22.32
N PRO A 27 6.62 -1.09 22.35
CA PRO A 27 6.34 -0.35 23.58
C PRO A 27 4.85 -0.18 23.88
N LEU A 28 3.95 -0.66 23.02
CA LEU A 28 2.52 -0.39 23.15
C LEU A 28 1.92 -1.04 24.39
N VAL A 29 1.08 -0.28 25.10
CA VAL A 29 0.24 -0.83 26.16
C VAL A 29 -1.01 -1.48 25.56
N GLU A 30 -1.64 -2.40 26.28
CA GLU A 30 -2.76 -3.22 25.78
C GLU A 30 -3.91 -2.39 25.17
N GLY A 31 -4.22 -1.23 25.74
CA GLY A 31 -5.27 -0.34 25.22
C GLY A 31 -4.98 0.23 23.82
N GLU A 32 -3.71 0.37 23.44
CA GLU A 32 -3.30 0.96 22.16
C GLU A 32 -3.46 -0.02 21.00
N TRP A 33 -3.35 -1.32 21.27
CA TRP A 33 -3.59 -2.39 20.29
C TRP A 33 -5.01 -2.35 19.70
N ASN A 34 -5.97 -1.78 20.43
CA ASN A 34 -7.37 -1.69 20.01
C ASN A 34 -7.73 -0.33 19.39
N ARG A 35 -6.77 0.58 19.17
CA ARG A 35 -7.03 1.85 18.47
C ARG A 35 -7.46 1.58 17.04
N ALA A 36 -8.50 2.28 16.59
CA ALA A 36 -8.99 2.21 15.22
C ALA A 36 -7.96 2.81 14.25
N THR A 37 -7.93 2.26 13.04
CA THR A 37 -7.08 2.69 11.94
C THR A 37 -7.94 3.29 10.83
N ASP A 38 -7.30 3.80 9.76
CA ASP A 38 -8.02 4.30 8.58
C ASP A 38 -8.68 3.15 7.77
N LEU A 39 -8.32 1.89 8.06
CA LEU A 39 -8.95 0.71 7.47
C LEU A 39 -10.25 0.37 8.24
N PRO A 40 -11.41 0.32 7.56
CA PRO A 40 -12.68 0.05 8.21
C PRO A 40 -12.68 -1.28 8.97
N GLY A 41 -13.00 -1.21 10.26
CA GLY A 41 -13.11 -2.39 11.12
C GLY A 41 -11.76 -2.95 11.61
N TRP A 42 -10.63 -2.34 11.21
CA TRP A 42 -9.30 -2.79 11.63
C TRP A 42 -8.70 -1.86 12.69
N SER A 43 -8.21 -2.48 13.76
CA SER A 43 -7.40 -1.89 14.81
C SER A 43 -5.90 -2.04 14.52
N VAL A 44 -5.06 -1.43 15.36
CA VAL A 44 -3.60 -1.66 15.36
C VAL A 44 -3.26 -3.15 15.38
N ARG A 45 -3.96 -3.93 16.22
CA ARG A 45 -3.80 -5.39 16.29
C ARG A 45 -4.14 -6.07 14.98
N ASP A 46 -5.20 -5.63 14.32
CA ASP A 46 -5.67 -6.24 13.07
C ASP A 46 -4.64 -6.04 11.94
N ILE A 47 -4.01 -4.86 11.87
CA ILE A 47 -2.92 -4.60 10.91
C ILE A 47 -1.73 -5.53 11.15
N VAL A 48 -1.27 -5.64 12.40
CA VAL A 48 -0.15 -6.53 12.74
C VAL A 48 -0.51 -7.99 12.44
N SER A 49 -1.75 -8.38 12.69
CA SER A 49 -2.27 -9.72 12.41
C SER A 49 -2.27 -10.04 10.92
N HIS A 50 -2.69 -9.08 10.08
CA HIS A 50 -2.63 -9.20 8.62
C HIS A 50 -1.20 -9.41 8.12
N ILE A 51 -0.25 -8.62 8.64
CA ILE A 51 1.16 -8.75 8.30
C ILE A 51 1.70 -10.14 8.66
N ILE A 52 1.50 -10.57 9.91
CA ILE A 52 1.93 -11.91 10.35
C ILE A 52 1.30 -12.98 9.45
N GLY A 53 -0.01 -12.92 9.22
CA GLY A 53 -0.73 -13.90 8.44
C GLY A 53 -0.23 -14.05 7.01
N LEU A 54 -0.04 -12.94 6.29
CA LEU A 54 0.45 -12.99 4.91
C LEU A 54 1.91 -13.45 4.82
N GLU A 55 2.78 -13.04 5.74
CA GLU A 55 4.16 -13.50 5.73
C GLU A 55 4.27 -15.00 6.06
N SER A 56 3.44 -15.49 7.00
CA SER A 56 3.32 -16.93 7.27
C SER A 56 2.86 -17.71 6.03
N GLU A 57 1.87 -17.22 5.30
CA GLU A 57 1.44 -17.86 4.05
C GLU A 57 2.52 -17.83 2.97
N MET A 58 3.27 -16.74 2.85
CA MET A 58 4.41 -16.65 1.93
C MET A 58 5.57 -17.59 2.31
N LEU A 59 5.68 -17.96 3.59
CA LEU A 59 6.59 -18.98 4.08
C LEU A 59 6.04 -20.41 3.87
N GLY A 60 4.80 -20.56 3.41
CA GLY A 60 4.13 -21.84 3.20
C GLY A 60 3.47 -22.42 4.46
N ASP A 61 3.28 -21.62 5.50
CA ASP A 61 2.55 -22.06 6.69
C ASP A 61 1.07 -22.30 6.34
N PRO A 62 0.43 -23.30 6.96
CA PRO A 62 -1.00 -23.54 6.75
C PRO A 62 -1.82 -22.36 7.28
N ARG A 63 -2.90 -22.03 6.55
CA ARG A 63 -3.89 -21.08 7.03
C ARG A 63 -4.57 -21.59 8.31
N PRO A 64 -4.93 -20.71 9.25
CA PRO A 64 -5.72 -21.07 10.42
C PRO A 64 -7.04 -21.73 10.02
N ILE A 65 -7.46 -22.73 10.78
CA ILE A 65 -8.82 -23.27 10.69
C ILE A 65 -9.69 -22.41 11.61
N HIS A 66 -10.31 -21.38 11.04
CA HIS A 66 -11.09 -20.41 11.79
C HIS A 66 -12.37 -20.00 11.05
N SER A 67 -13.46 -19.78 11.80
CA SER A 67 -14.74 -19.33 11.26
C SER A 67 -14.97 -17.87 11.60
N LEU A 68 -15.14 -17.05 10.55
CA LEU A 68 -15.42 -15.63 10.73
C LEU A 68 -16.85 -15.37 11.22
N PRO A 69 -17.05 -14.34 12.06
CA PRO A 69 -18.37 -13.78 12.35
C PRO A 69 -19.11 -13.41 11.05
N ARG A 70 -20.44 -13.53 11.06
CA ARG A 70 -21.27 -13.32 9.85
C ARG A 70 -21.58 -11.84 9.58
N ASP A 71 -21.38 -10.98 10.56
CA ASP A 71 -21.88 -9.61 10.65
C ASP A 71 -20.78 -8.53 10.56
N LEU A 72 -19.62 -8.88 10.01
CA LEU A 72 -18.53 -7.94 9.76
C LEU A 72 -18.87 -7.01 8.57
N TYR A 73 -19.30 -5.77 8.87
CA TYR A 73 -19.79 -4.82 7.87
C TYR A 73 -18.76 -4.40 6.81
N HIS A 74 -17.46 -4.48 7.14
CA HIS A 74 -16.34 -4.15 6.27
C HIS A 74 -15.94 -5.32 5.34
N VAL A 75 -16.38 -6.54 5.63
CA VAL A 75 -16.09 -7.73 4.83
C VAL A 75 -17.16 -7.92 3.76
N ARG A 76 -16.93 -7.34 2.58
CA ARG A 76 -17.92 -7.31 1.47
C ARG A 76 -17.59 -8.21 0.29
N THR A 77 -16.40 -8.76 0.25
CA THR A 77 -15.90 -9.57 -0.87
C THR A 77 -15.23 -10.84 -0.33
N GLU A 78 -15.12 -11.87 -1.17
CA GLU A 78 -14.34 -13.07 -0.83
C GLU A 78 -12.87 -12.75 -0.60
N PHE A 79 -12.34 -11.72 -1.27
CA PHE A 79 -11.01 -11.20 -1.01
C PHE A 79 -10.87 -10.67 0.41
N ALA A 80 -11.78 -9.78 0.84
CA ALA A 80 -11.78 -9.24 2.20
C ALA A 80 -11.95 -10.35 3.23
N ARG A 81 -12.83 -11.33 2.95
CA ARG A 81 -13.05 -12.50 3.80
C ARG A 81 -11.78 -13.34 3.96
N ARG A 82 -11.02 -13.49 2.88
CA ARG A 82 -9.75 -14.23 2.88
C ARG A 82 -8.69 -13.54 3.73
N MET A 83 -8.61 -12.21 3.71
CA MET A 83 -7.68 -11.43 4.54
C MET A 83 -8.13 -11.46 6.01
N GLU A 84 -9.42 -11.25 6.26
CA GLU A 84 -10.01 -11.17 7.61
C GLU A 84 -9.76 -12.44 8.43
N LEU A 85 -9.68 -13.62 7.81
CA LEU A 85 -9.43 -14.87 8.53
C LEU A 85 -8.14 -14.84 9.37
N GLN A 86 -7.05 -14.31 8.79
CA GLN A 86 -5.76 -14.19 9.49
C GLN A 86 -5.76 -13.10 10.55
N VAL A 87 -6.67 -12.14 10.42
CA VAL A 87 -6.86 -11.01 11.33
C VAL A 87 -7.68 -11.44 12.55
N ASP A 88 -8.87 -11.97 12.31
CA ASP A 88 -9.85 -12.29 13.35
C ASP A 88 -9.33 -13.35 14.32
N VAL A 89 -8.57 -14.34 13.82
CA VAL A 89 -7.98 -15.38 14.68
C VAL A 89 -7.05 -14.81 15.75
N ARG A 90 -6.47 -13.62 15.56
CA ARG A 90 -5.53 -12.99 16.50
C ARG A 90 -6.16 -11.90 17.37
N ARG A 91 -7.45 -11.59 17.19
CA ARG A 91 -8.14 -10.55 18.00
C ARG A 91 -8.18 -10.83 19.50
N HIS A 92 -8.04 -12.10 19.87
CA HIS A 92 -8.03 -12.53 21.27
C HIS A 92 -6.63 -12.62 21.89
N HIS A 93 -5.56 -12.43 21.09
CA HIS A 93 -4.19 -12.43 21.62
C HIS A 93 -3.98 -11.20 22.52
N THR A 94 -2.95 -11.23 23.35
CA THR A 94 -2.46 -10.09 24.14
C THR A 94 -1.35 -9.37 23.39
N GLY A 95 -1.01 -8.14 23.78
CA GLY A 95 0.14 -7.42 23.21
C GLY A 95 1.44 -8.25 23.20
N PRO A 96 1.84 -8.89 24.32
CA PRO A 96 3.00 -9.76 24.35
C PRO A 96 2.94 -10.93 23.36
N GLU A 97 1.79 -11.61 23.22
CA GLU A 97 1.62 -12.68 22.24
C GLU A 97 1.76 -12.17 20.80
N MET A 98 1.18 -11.01 20.49
CA MET A 98 1.32 -10.36 19.19
C MET A 98 2.77 -10.02 18.86
N THR A 99 3.50 -9.40 19.80
CA THR A 99 4.90 -9.03 19.59
C THR A 99 5.82 -10.24 19.43
N ALA A 100 5.62 -11.30 20.23
CA ALA A 100 6.41 -12.52 20.14
C ALA A 100 6.18 -13.25 18.80
N GLU A 101 4.93 -13.32 18.34
CA GLU A 101 4.59 -13.92 17.04
C GLU A 101 5.17 -13.10 15.88
N LEU A 102 5.07 -11.77 15.95
CA LEU A 102 5.67 -10.86 14.97
C LEU A 102 7.19 -11.06 14.89
N GLU A 103 7.90 -11.02 16.02
CA GLU A 103 9.36 -11.20 16.08
C GLU A 103 9.79 -12.53 15.44
N TYR A 104 9.09 -13.61 15.79
CA TYR A 104 9.36 -14.93 15.22
C TYR A 104 9.15 -14.96 13.70
N MET A 105 8.06 -14.37 13.21
CA MET A 105 7.78 -14.26 11.78
C MET A 105 8.87 -13.46 11.06
N VAL A 106 9.26 -12.29 11.60
CA VAL A 106 10.28 -11.42 11.00
C VAL A 106 11.60 -12.16 10.83
N ILE A 107 12.05 -12.88 11.85
CA ILE A 107 13.30 -13.67 11.80
C ILE A 107 13.22 -14.72 10.68
N ARG A 108 12.11 -15.46 10.58
CA ARG A 108 11.92 -16.49 9.55
C ARG A 108 11.89 -15.89 8.16
N ARG A 109 11.13 -14.81 7.98
CA ARG A 109 10.93 -14.19 6.68
C ARG A 109 12.18 -13.49 6.18
N ALA A 110 12.89 -12.77 7.04
CA ALA A 110 14.18 -12.15 6.70
C ALA A 110 15.22 -13.21 6.30
N ARG A 111 15.26 -14.37 6.99
CA ARG A 111 16.11 -15.49 6.59
C ARG A 111 15.72 -16.05 5.22
N SER A 112 14.42 -16.24 4.98
CA SER A 112 13.90 -16.71 3.69
C SER A 112 14.29 -15.77 2.54
N LEU A 113 14.10 -14.45 2.70
CA LEU A 113 14.44 -13.46 1.67
C LEU A 113 15.95 -13.38 1.42
N ARG A 114 16.78 -13.44 2.46
CA ARG A 114 18.26 -13.47 2.30
C ARG A 114 18.74 -14.71 1.53
N ASN A 115 18.04 -15.83 1.69
CA ASN A 115 18.37 -17.11 1.07
C ASN A 115 17.56 -17.37 -0.20
N GLU A 116 16.88 -16.37 -0.76
CA GLU A 116 16.13 -16.52 -2.00
C GLU A 116 17.07 -16.76 -3.18
N THR A 117 16.94 -17.93 -3.81
CA THR A 117 17.78 -18.36 -4.93
C THR A 117 16.99 -18.51 -6.24
N ARG A 118 15.66 -18.52 -6.18
CA ARG A 118 14.81 -18.64 -7.38
C ARG A 118 14.97 -17.41 -8.26
N ASP A 119 14.88 -17.62 -9.57
CA ASP A 119 14.94 -16.54 -10.55
C ASP A 119 13.80 -15.52 -10.31
N PRO A 120 14.03 -14.20 -10.46
CA PRO A 120 12.99 -13.17 -10.32
C PRO A 120 11.74 -13.42 -11.17
N GLU A 121 11.88 -14.08 -12.32
CA GLU A 121 10.79 -14.42 -13.25
C GLU A 121 10.07 -15.73 -12.87
N THR A 122 10.50 -16.40 -11.80
CA THR A 122 9.82 -17.61 -11.31
C THR A 122 8.36 -17.29 -10.99
N VAL A 123 7.45 -17.96 -11.68
CA VAL A 123 6.02 -17.81 -11.45
C VAL A 123 5.63 -18.55 -10.18
N LEU A 124 4.94 -17.84 -9.29
CA LEU A 124 4.39 -18.35 -8.05
C LEU A 124 2.89 -18.03 -7.96
N ARG A 125 2.17 -18.88 -7.22
CA ARG A 125 0.78 -18.63 -6.86
C ARG A 125 0.75 -17.68 -5.66
N THR A 126 0.20 -16.49 -5.82
CA THR A 126 0.08 -15.51 -4.72
C THR A 126 -0.98 -15.96 -3.71
N PRO A 127 -0.98 -15.44 -2.47
CA PRO A 127 -2.07 -15.65 -1.50
C PRO A 127 -3.46 -15.26 -2.03
N LEU A 128 -3.51 -14.42 -3.07
CA LEU A 128 -4.73 -13.99 -3.72
C LEU A 128 -5.24 -15.00 -4.77
N GLY A 129 -4.48 -16.05 -5.03
CA GLY A 129 -4.79 -17.02 -6.07
C GLY A 129 -4.53 -16.48 -7.47
N GLU A 130 -3.47 -15.70 -7.63
CA GLU A 130 -3.04 -15.21 -8.94
C GLU A 130 -1.66 -15.76 -9.27
N ASP A 131 -1.39 -16.00 -10.55
CA ASP A 131 -0.04 -16.37 -11.00
C ASP A 131 0.72 -15.08 -11.31
N ARG A 132 1.84 -14.88 -10.60
CA ARG A 132 2.69 -13.70 -10.71
C ARG A 132 4.16 -14.09 -10.58
N THR A 133 5.06 -13.26 -11.11
CA THR A 133 6.50 -13.45 -10.91
C THR A 133 6.89 -13.18 -9.46
N LEU A 134 7.99 -13.80 -9.02
CA LEU A 134 8.57 -13.56 -7.71
C LEU A 134 8.88 -12.07 -7.49
N ALA A 135 9.46 -11.40 -8.49
CA ALA A 135 9.75 -9.98 -8.43
C ALA A 135 8.48 -9.13 -8.20
N TYR A 136 7.41 -9.42 -8.93
CA TYR A 136 6.14 -8.73 -8.76
C TYR A 136 5.56 -8.94 -7.36
N ALA A 137 5.49 -10.20 -6.91
CA ALA A 137 4.90 -10.54 -5.62
C ALA A 137 5.66 -9.88 -4.45
N LEU A 138 7.00 -9.85 -4.53
CA LEU A 138 7.84 -9.21 -3.52
C LEU A 138 7.69 -7.69 -3.51
N ARG A 139 7.64 -7.06 -4.69
CA ARG A 139 7.40 -5.62 -4.81
C ARG A 139 6.04 -5.23 -4.21
N GLN A 140 4.98 -5.97 -4.55
CA GLN A 140 3.64 -5.74 -3.99
C GLN A 140 3.61 -5.94 -2.48
N ARG A 141 4.35 -6.92 -1.96
CA ARG A 141 4.44 -7.16 -0.51
C ARG A 141 5.18 -6.03 0.22
N ALA A 142 6.30 -5.56 -0.34
CA ALA A 142 7.04 -4.44 0.24
C ALA A 142 6.19 -3.16 0.30
N PHE A 143 5.42 -2.88 -0.75
CA PHE A 143 4.41 -1.82 -0.76
C PHE A 143 3.38 -2.00 0.36
N ASP A 144 2.77 -3.19 0.47
CA ASP A 144 1.72 -3.46 1.45
C ASP A 144 2.21 -3.27 2.90
N VAL A 145 3.41 -3.78 3.22
CA VAL A 145 4.02 -3.60 4.55
C VAL A 145 4.31 -2.13 4.83
N TRP A 146 4.82 -1.37 3.87
CA TRP A 146 5.10 0.06 4.07
C TRP A 146 3.83 0.89 4.27
N VAL A 147 2.76 0.61 3.50
CA VAL A 147 1.46 1.30 3.67
C VAL A 147 0.90 1.00 5.06
N HIS A 148 0.97 -0.25 5.51
CA HIS A 148 0.51 -0.64 6.85
C HIS A 148 1.39 -0.11 7.98
N GLU A 149 2.68 0.14 7.75
CA GLU A 149 3.50 0.92 8.67
C GLU A 149 2.92 2.33 8.85
N GLN A 150 2.49 2.98 7.76
CA GLN A 150 1.88 4.32 7.85
C GLN A 150 0.49 4.28 8.51
N ASP A 151 -0.32 3.26 8.22
CA ASP A 151 -1.61 3.05 8.88
C ASP A 151 -1.43 2.94 10.43
N LEU A 152 -0.39 2.24 10.89
CA LEU A 152 -0.03 2.14 12.30
C LEU A 152 0.43 3.48 12.88
N ARG A 153 1.31 4.20 12.17
CA ARG A 153 1.80 5.52 12.62
C ARG A 153 0.64 6.50 12.77
N HIS A 154 -0.29 6.53 11.82
CA HIS A 154 -1.48 7.37 11.90
C HIS A 154 -2.37 7.00 13.09
N ALA A 155 -2.70 5.72 13.28
CA ALA A 155 -3.50 5.25 14.42
C ALA A 155 -2.84 5.53 15.79
N LEU A 156 -1.51 5.60 15.83
CA LEU A 156 -0.72 5.90 17.02
C LEU A 156 -0.38 7.39 17.19
N ASN A 157 -0.78 8.25 16.26
CA ASN A 157 -0.40 9.68 16.20
C ASN A 157 1.12 9.90 16.22
N LEU A 158 1.85 9.10 15.44
CA LEU A 158 3.29 9.20 15.28
C LEU A 158 3.67 9.71 13.88
N PRO A 159 4.80 10.42 13.71
CA PRO A 159 5.27 10.87 12.40
C PRO A 159 5.48 9.72 11.42
N GLY A 160 5.20 9.98 10.15
CA GLY A 160 5.40 9.07 9.01
C GLY A 160 6.87 8.82 8.68
N ASN A 161 7.15 7.67 8.06
CA ASN A 161 8.48 7.29 7.56
C ASN A 161 8.53 7.46 6.04
N LEU A 162 8.34 8.72 5.63
CA LEU A 162 7.78 9.08 4.32
C LEU A 162 8.80 9.17 3.18
N ASP A 163 10.10 9.10 3.45
CA ASP A 163 11.21 9.11 2.48
C ASP A 163 12.01 7.79 2.47
N SER A 164 11.54 6.78 3.20
CA SER A 164 12.18 5.49 3.34
C SER A 164 12.25 4.69 2.03
N PRO A 165 13.03 3.60 1.96
CA PRO A 165 13.06 2.74 0.78
C PRO A 165 11.67 2.20 0.38
N GLY A 166 10.81 1.93 1.37
CA GLY A 166 9.41 1.54 1.13
C GLY A 166 8.57 2.65 0.52
N ALA A 167 8.81 3.91 0.90
CA ALA A 167 8.14 5.07 0.33
C ALA A 167 8.51 5.28 -1.15
N GLN A 168 9.79 5.15 -1.50
CA GLN A 168 10.27 5.27 -2.88
C GLN A 168 9.71 4.17 -3.78
N LEU A 169 9.74 2.92 -3.31
CA LEU A 169 9.14 1.78 -4.02
C LEU A 169 7.64 1.98 -4.22
N THR A 170 6.95 2.47 -3.18
CA THR A 170 5.51 2.74 -3.21
C THR A 170 5.17 3.83 -4.20
N ARG A 171 5.88 4.96 -4.21
CA ARG A 171 5.74 6.01 -5.23
C ARG A 171 5.79 5.40 -6.62
N ASP A 172 6.83 4.65 -6.93
CA ASP A 172 7.02 4.08 -8.26
C ASP A 172 5.93 3.07 -8.63
N LEU A 173 5.31 2.39 -7.66
CA LEU A 173 4.18 1.49 -7.88
C LEU A 173 2.90 2.27 -8.16
N LEU A 174 2.58 3.27 -7.35
CA LEU A 174 1.37 4.09 -7.50
C LEU A 174 1.36 4.85 -8.84
N LEU A 175 2.53 5.34 -9.28
CA LEU A 175 2.67 6.02 -10.57
C LEU A 175 2.29 5.14 -11.77
N LEU A 176 2.46 3.81 -11.69
CA LEU A 176 2.10 2.89 -12.77
C LEU A 176 0.58 2.81 -13.01
N ALA A 177 -0.23 3.16 -12.00
CA ALA A 177 -1.68 3.10 -12.12
C ALA A 177 -2.28 4.39 -12.70
N LEU A 178 -1.57 5.52 -12.57
CA LEU A 178 -2.07 6.83 -12.99
C LEU A 178 -2.54 6.90 -14.45
N PRO A 179 -1.84 6.31 -15.45
CA PRO A 179 -2.33 6.29 -16.82
C PRO A 179 -3.73 5.69 -16.96
N LYS A 180 -4.01 4.58 -16.28
CA LYS A 180 -5.33 3.94 -16.29
C LYS A 180 -6.36 4.81 -15.55
N VAL A 181 -6.00 5.31 -14.36
CA VAL A 181 -6.90 6.15 -13.55
C VAL A 181 -7.34 7.38 -14.34
N VAL A 182 -6.40 8.10 -14.95
CA VAL A 182 -6.70 9.34 -15.67
C VAL A 182 -7.42 9.08 -17.00
N ALA A 183 -6.86 8.22 -17.85
CA ALA A 183 -7.37 8.05 -19.22
C ALA A 183 -8.66 7.21 -19.27
N LYS A 184 -8.71 6.12 -18.49
CA LYS A 184 -9.81 5.14 -18.57
C LYS A 184 -10.87 5.37 -17.50
N ASP A 185 -10.46 5.48 -16.24
CA ASP A 185 -11.42 5.49 -15.13
C ASP A 185 -12.06 6.88 -14.96
N ALA A 186 -11.26 7.96 -14.99
CA ALA A 186 -11.73 9.35 -14.94
C ALA A 186 -12.17 9.90 -16.31
N GLY A 187 -11.81 9.22 -17.40
CA GLY A 187 -12.26 9.58 -18.75
C GLY A 187 -11.70 10.91 -19.26
N ALA A 188 -10.43 11.21 -18.96
CA ALA A 188 -9.76 12.41 -19.47
C ALA A 188 -9.87 12.49 -21.01
N PRO A 189 -10.13 13.69 -21.59
CA PRO A 189 -10.30 13.83 -23.04
C PRO A 189 -9.07 13.37 -23.82
N ALA A 190 -9.28 12.94 -25.06
CA ALA A 190 -8.19 12.73 -26.01
C ALA A 190 -7.37 14.02 -26.20
N ASP A 191 -6.07 13.86 -26.48
CA ASP A 191 -5.12 14.95 -26.67
C ASP A 191 -5.03 15.90 -25.46
N SER A 192 -5.20 15.37 -24.24
CA SER A 192 -5.11 16.11 -22.99
C SER A 192 -3.95 15.66 -22.10
N ALA A 193 -3.66 16.45 -21.08
CA ALA A 193 -2.65 16.11 -20.07
C ALA A 193 -3.14 16.47 -18.66
N VAL A 194 -2.85 15.60 -17.71
CA VAL A 194 -3.09 15.80 -16.27
C VAL A 194 -1.75 15.80 -15.55
N VAL A 195 -1.47 16.84 -14.76
CA VAL A 195 -0.23 16.97 -14.00
C VAL A 195 -0.49 16.66 -12.53
N PHE A 196 0.38 15.85 -11.94
CA PHE A 196 0.48 15.64 -10.50
C PHE A 196 1.76 16.32 -10.02
N ASP A 197 1.60 17.34 -9.18
CA ASP A 197 2.69 18.10 -8.55
C ASP A 197 2.73 17.75 -7.06
N VAL A 198 3.62 16.82 -6.70
CA VAL A 198 3.65 16.24 -5.36
C VAL A 198 4.88 16.73 -4.62
N GLY A 199 4.66 17.41 -3.49
CA GLY A 199 5.73 17.93 -2.62
C GLY A 199 5.92 17.13 -1.33
N GLY A 200 6.78 17.63 -0.44
CA GLY A 200 6.98 17.06 0.91
C GLY A 200 8.18 16.11 0.98
N ALA A 201 8.06 15.01 1.73
CA ALA A 201 9.19 14.11 1.99
C ALA A 201 9.72 13.39 0.73
N LEU A 202 8.86 13.14 -0.26
CA LEU A 202 9.22 12.65 -1.59
C LEU A 202 8.60 13.54 -2.64
N GLU A 203 9.42 14.43 -3.21
CA GLU A 203 8.96 15.37 -4.24
C GLU A 203 9.06 14.75 -5.63
N PHE A 204 7.99 14.93 -6.42
CA PHE A 204 7.99 14.58 -7.84
C PHE A 204 6.90 15.32 -8.59
N MET A 205 7.15 15.58 -9.87
CA MET A 205 6.15 16.02 -10.82
C MET A 205 5.99 14.95 -11.91
N ARG A 206 4.75 14.59 -12.22
CA ARG A 206 4.44 13.62 -13.28
C ARG A 206 3.29 14.10 -14.14
N THR A 207 3.43 13.95 -15.44
CA THR A 207 2.40 14.27 -16.42
C THR A 207 1.83 12.98 -16.97
N VAL A 208 0.53 12.78 -16.83
CA VAL A 208 -0.22 11.76 -17.56
C VAL A 208 -0.76 12.38 -18.84
N ARG A 209 -0.41 11.79 -19.99
CA ARG A 209 -0.84 12.24 -21.32
C ARG A 209 -1.80 11.24 -21.93
N VAL A 210 -2.90 11.74 -22.47
CA VAL A 210 -3.91 10.94 -23.16
C VAL A 210 -3.78 11.18 -24.66
N ASP A 211 -3.47 10.14 -25.42
CA ASP A 211 -3.34 10.23 -26.87
C ASP A 211 -4.71 10.37 -27.58
N ALA A 212 -4.67 10.58 -28.90
CA ALA A 212 -5.87 10.69 -29.74
C ALA A 212 -6.75 9.42 -29.72
N GLN A 213 -6.21 8.26 -29.31
CA GLN A 213 -6.93 7.00 -29.17
C GLN A 213 -7.48 6.78 -27.76
N GLY A 214 -7.23 7.71 -26.82
CA GLY A 214 -7.67 7.62 -25.43
C GLY A 214 -6.74 6.80 -24.53
N ASN A 215 -5.52 6.47 -24.98
CA ASN A 215 -4.57 5.73 -24.14
C ASN A 215 -3.75 6.69 -23.28
N GLY A 216 -3.62 6.35 -21.99
CA GLY A 216 -2.77 7.06 -21.06
C GLY A 216 -1.31 6.61 -21.13
N THR A 217 -0.39 7.57 -21.06
CA THR A 217 1.04 7.35 -20.78
C THR A 217 1.50 8.33 -19.70
N ILE A 218 2.59 8.03 -19.00
CA ILE A 218 3.12 8.88 -17.93
C ILE A 218 4.59 9.20 -18.19
N ASP A 219 4.96 10.46 -18.00
CA ASP A 219 6.34 10.93 -18.15
C ASP A 219 6.69 12.05 -17.13
N GLU A 220 7.95 12.46 -17.13
CA GLU A 220 8.49 13.52 -16.25
C GLU A 220 8.50 14.90 -16.92
N SER A 221 8.04 15.00 -18.17
CA SER A 221 8.10 16.24 -18.92
C SER A 221 6.99 17.21 -18.48
N VAL A 222 7.35 18.48 -18.34
CA VAL A 222 6.39 19.53 -17.98
C VAL A 222 5.38 19.72 -19.12
N SER A 223 4.09 19.77 -18.78
CA SER A 223 3.06 20.23 -19.70
C SER A 223 2.87 21.74 -19.55
N LEU A 224 2.95 22.49 -20.65
CA LEU A 224 2.75 23.95 -20.65
C LEU A 224 1.27 24.37 -20.65
N GLY A 225 0.36 23.43 -20.87
CA GLY A 225 -1.09 23.65 -20.85
C GLY A 225 -1.84 22.39 -20.48
N PRO A 226 -1.66 21.86 -19.25
CA PRO A 226 -2.43 20.71 -18.80
C PRO A 226 -3.91 21.07 -18.70
N ALA A 227 -4.78 20.09 -18.93
CA ALA A 227 -6.20 20.23 -18.68
C ALA A 227 -6.47 20.46 -17.19
N VAL A 228 -5.70 19.78 -16.33
CA VAL A 228 -5.71 19.99 -14.88
C VAL A 228 -4.36 19.69 -14.25
N THR A 229 -4.01 20.46 -13.22
CA THR A 229 -2.90 20.20 -12.29
C THR A 229 -3.47 19.93 -10.90
N LEU A 230 -3.09 18.79 -10.32
CA LEU A 230 -3.37 18.39 -8.95
C LEU A 230 -2.09 18.55 -8.12
N ALA A 231 -2.06 19.50 -7.20
CA ALA A 231 -0.94 19.72 -6.31
C ALA A 231 -1.28 19.34 -4.86
N MET A 232 -0.44 18.51 -4.23
CA MET A 232 -0.63 18.01 -2.85
C MET A 232 0.70 17.54 -2.26
N ASP A 233 0.75 17.26 -0.96
CA ASP A 233 1.92 16.60 -0.36
C ASP A 233 1.91 15.07 -0.59
N TRP A 234 3.07 14.44 -0.44
CA TRP A 234 3.25 13.00 -0.59
C TRP A 234 2.34 12.18 0.33
N GLU A 235 2.08 12.64 1.56
CA GLU A 235 1.22 11.93 2.49
C GLU A 235 -0.23 11.88 2.00
N THR A 236 -0.75 13.03 1.56
CA THR A 236 -2.06 13.18 0.95
C THR A 236 -2.17 12.31 -0.30
N PHE A 237 -1.14 12.32 -1.16
CA PHE A 237 -1.11 11.53 -2.38
C PHE A 237 -1.24 10.03 -2.10
N PHE A 238 -0.39 9.46 -1.24
CA PHE A 238 -0.45 8.01 -1.01
C PHE A 238 -1.71 7.62 -0.24
N ARG A 239 -2.21 8.46 0.68
CA ARG A 239 -3.45 8.17 1.43
C ARG A 239 -4.67 8.15 0.51
N LEU A 240 -4.73 9.05 -0.48
CA LEU A 240 -5.76 9.01 -1.52
C LEU A 240 -5.62 7.78 -2.40
N ALA A 241 -4.41 7.52 -2.92
CA ALA A 241 -4.14 6.40 -3.81
C ALA A 241 -4.38 5.03 -3.14
N CYS A 242 -4.15 4.93 -1.84
CA CYS A 242 -4.40 3.72 -1.05
C CYS A 242 -5.79 3.71 -0.38
N GLY A 243 -6.68 4.66 -0.69
CA GLY A 243 -8.05 4.69 -0.16
C GLY A 243 -8.16 4.88 1.36
N ARG A 244 -7.11 5.39 2.02
CA ARG A 244 -7.09 5.69 3.47
C ARG A 244 -7.84 6.97 3.80
N VAL A 245 -8.05 7.85 2.82
CA VAL A 245 -8.80 9.08 2.99
C VAL A 245 -9.68 9.35 1.78
N ARG A 246 -10.86 9.95 2.02
CA ARG A 246 -11.75 10.39 0.93
C ARG A 246 -11.29 11.76 0.41
N PRO A 247 -11.40 12.03 -0.90
CA PRO A 247 -11.06 13.34 -1.47
C PRO A 247 -11.68 14.53 -0.71
N ALA A 248 -12.96 14.41 -0.34
CA ALA A 248 -13.66 15.47 0.39
C ALA A 248 -13.04 15.82 1.76
N ALA A 249 -12.40 14.85 2.43
CA ALA A 249 -11.79 15.07 3.74
C ALA A 249 -10.45 15.82 3.65
N VAL A 250 -9.81 15.81 2.49
CA VAL A 250 -8.51 16.47 2.22
C VAL A 250 -8.62 17.56 1.15
N ALA A 251 -9.82 18.04 0.85
CA ALA A 251 -10.04 19.04 -0.18
C ALA A 251 -9.24 20.35 0.04
N GLY A 252 -8.94 20.70 1.29
CA GLY A 252 -8.08 21.83 1.63
C GLY A 252 -6.57 21.59 1.47
N GLN A 253 -6.16 20.34 1.28
CA GLN A 253 -4.76 19.91 1.10
C GLN A 253 -4.44 19.64 -0.37
N VAL A 254 -5.46 19.55 -1.24
CA VAL A 254 -5.32 19.36 -2.68
C VAL A 254 -5.66 20.67 -3.40
N LYS A 255 -4.65 21.29 -3.99
CA LYS A 255 -4.83 22.44 -4.87
C LYS A 255 -5.11 21.95 -6.29
N ILE A 256 -6.19 22.46 -6.88
CA ILE A 256 -6.64 22.14 -8.23
C ILE A 256 -6.50 23.39 -9.08
N ASP A 257 -5.83 23.27 -10.23
CA ASP A 257 -5.75 24.30 -11.27
C ASP A 257 -6.19 23.72 -12.61
N GLY A 258 -7.11 24.37 -13.32
CA GLY A 258 -7.72 23.87 -14.56
C GLY A 258 -9.12 23.26 -14.41
N ASP A 259 -9.41 22.20 -15.15
CA ASP A 259 -10.72 21.55 -15.26
C ASP A 259 -11.10 20.84 -13.95
N ARG A 260 -12.05 21.44 -13.22
CA ARG A 260 -12.51 20.94 -11.92
C ARG A 260 -13.31 19.62 -12.02
N PRO A 261 -14.30 19.47 -12.92
CA PRO A 261 -14.94 18.17 -13.14
C PRO A 261 -13.95 17.02 -13.40
N LEU A 262 -12.92 17.25 -14.22
CA LEU A 262 -11.88 16.25 -14.47
C LEU A 262 -11.05 15.96 -13.21
N ALA A 263 -10.69 17.00 -12.44
CA ALA A 263 -9.99 16.86 -11.17
C ALA A 263 -10.75 15.95 -10.19
N ASP A 264 -12.04 16.22 -10.02
CA ASP A 264 -12.91 15.49 -9.10
C ASP A 264 -13.05 14.02 -9.56
N ALA A 265 -13.23 13.78 -10.86
CA ALA A 265 -13.28 12.41 -11.42
C ALA A 265 -11.97 11.64 -11.20
N VAL A 266 -10.81 12.29 -11.40
CA VAL A 266 -9.50 11.67 -11.12
C VAL A 266 -9.39 11.29 -9.64
N LEU A 267 -9.73 12.20 -8.73
CA LEU A 267 -9.66 11.97 -7.28
C LEU A 267 -10.64 10.88 -6.80
N GLU A 268 -11.84 10.80 -7.38
CA GLU A 268 -12.83 9.77 -7.07
C GLU A 268 -12.36 8.36 -7.47
N HIS A 269 -11.63 8.24 -8.58
CA HIS A 269 -11.08 6.98 -9.08
C HIS A 269 -9.64 6.70 -8.64
N PHE A 270 -9.07 7.53 -7.77
CA PHE A 270 -7.65 7.46 -7.45
C PHE A 270 -7.28 6.30 -6.52
N ALA A 271 -8.22 5.82 -5.70
CA ALA A 271 -7.96 4.68 -4.83
C ALA A 271 -7.77 3.39 -5.67
N ILE A 272 -6.54 2.85 -5.67
CA ILE A 272 -6.15 1.69 -6.50
C ILE A 272 -5.90 0.41 -5.70
N THR A 273 -5.93 0.49 -4.37
CA THR A 273 -5.84 -0.69 -3.51
C THR A 273 -7.22 -1.32 -3.31
N PRO A 274 -7.33 -2.65 -3.17
CA PRO A 274 -8.59 -3.35 -2.92
C PRO A 274 -9.31 -2.96 -1.63
#